data_AF-A0A4P5YRK1-F1
#
_entry.id   AF-A0A4P5YRK1-F1
#
_cell.length_a   1.000
_cell.length_b   1.000
_cell.length_c   1.000
_cell.angle_alpha   90.00
_cell.angle_beta   90.00
_cell.angle_gamma   90.00
#
_symmetry.space_group_name_H-M   'P 1'
#
loop_
_entity.id
_entity.type
_entity.pdbx_description
1 polymer ?
#
loop_
_entity_poly.entity_id
_entity_poly.type
_entity_poly.pdbx_seq_one_letter_code
_entity_poly.pdbx_strand_id
1 'polypeptide(L)'
;MARSLLRHHGWQEIARLRKLLESCPQLTDLVYTLGRLQERVDESVPSVMERLFVPIRRAQDEWREVQTEFAPHEVHGLTLSDDISRMIPAEAATLGHPVLKYLWHARRIEHALLTYRVQGVMAERVSSESDVMTEVERPKPQAKAERGPIIVCLDTSGSMQGAPELIAKAVTLEALRVAHAEKRACYLYSFSGPGDVAELELKLSEAGLAGLLNFLACSFQGGTDVAEPLRRAVKRLQDAAWQRADIILVSDGEFPVSPETISFLAAGSETTTSPQSWFADRQRFQRRNESVV
;
A
#
# COMPACT_ATOMS: atom_id res chain seq x y z
N MET A 1 -4.45 -7.82 36.86
CA MET A 1 -4.11 -6.38 37.07
C MET A 1 -4.52 -5.47 35.91
N ALA A 2 -5.01 -5.99 34.77
CA ALA A 2 -5.50 -5.20 33.62
C ALA A 2 -6.68 -4.21 33.89
N ARG A 3 -7.31 -4.24 35.07
CA ARG A 3 -8.44 -3.37 35.41
C ARG A 3 -8.05 -1.91 35.70
N SER A 4 -6.78 -1.61 36.02
CA SER A 4 -6.33 -0.25 36.34
C SER A 4 -6.02 0.59 35.09
N LEU A 5 -5.54 -0.03 34.01
CA LEU A 5 -5.18 0.67 32.76
C LEU A 5 -6.40 1.27 32.07
N LEU A 6 -7.53 0.56 32.04
CA LEU A 6 -8.77 1.04 31.39
C LEU A 6 -9.44 2.22 32.10
N ARG A 7 -9.02 2.54 33.34
CA ARG A 7 -9.57 3.68 34.12
C ARG A 7 -8.73 4.96 33.96
N HIS A 8 -7.66 4.93 33.18
CA HIS A 8 -6.80 6.10 32.99
C HIS A 8 -7.48 7.17 32.15
N HIS A 9 -7.44 8.44 32.60
CA HIS A 9 -7.95 9.58 31.82
C HIS A 9 -7.23 9.75 30.47
N GLY A 10 -6.03 9.19 30.32
CA GLY A 10 -5.26 9.22 29.06
C GLY A 10 -5.98 8.58 27.86
N TRP A 11 -6.94 7.68 28.07
CA TRP A 11 -7.71 7.10 26.95
C TRP A 11 -8.65 8.10 26.27
N GLN A 12 -9.23 9.02 27.04
CA GLN A 12 -10.06 10.10 26.49
C GLN A 12 -9.20 11.06 25.66
N GLU A 13 -7.99 11.34 26.14
CA GLU A 13 -7.02 12.16 25.40
C GLU A 13 -6.61 11.51 24.08
N ILE A 14 -6.33 10.20 24.03
CA ILE A 14 -6.03 9.51 22.76
C ILE A 14 -7.17 9.69 21.74
N ALA A 15 -8.42 9.54 22.16
CA ALA A 15 -9.57 9.72 21.27
C ALA A 15 -9.69 11.16 20.76
N ARG A 16 -9.38 12.15 21.61
CA ARG A 16 -9.36 13.57 21.24
C ARG A 16 -8.24 13.91 20.27
N LEU A 17 -7.03 13.41 20.53
CA LEU A 17 -5.85 13.62 19.67
C LEU A 17 -6.04 12.98 18.30
N ARG A 18 -6.69 11.81 18.23
CA ARG A 18 -7.02 11.18 16.95
C ARG A 18 -7.94 12.04 16.09
N LYS A 19 -8.99 12.64 16.68
CA LYS A 19 -9.87 13.57 15.96
C LYS A 19 -9.11 14.78 15.42
N LEU A 20 -8.12 15.28 16.17
CA LEU A 20 -7.25 16.37 15.73
C LEU A 20 -6.39 15.92 14.53
N LEU A 21 -5.76 14.75 14.60
CA LEU A 21 -4.97 14.21 13.47
C LEU A 21 -5.81 14.01 12.21
N GLU A 22 -7.07 13.57 12.35
CA GLU A 22 -8.01 13.43 11.23
C GLU A 22 -8.34 14.80 10.59
N SER A 23 -8.35 15.89 11.36
CA SER A 23 -8.56 17.24 10.84
C SER A 23 -7.32 17.89 10.20
N CYS A 24 -6.12 17.34 10.47
CA CYS A 24 -4.84 17.92 10.02
C CYS A 24 -3.95 16.86 9.35
N PRO A 25 -4.22 16.48 8.09
CA PRO A 25 -3.44 15.47 7.37
C PRO A 25 -1.96 15.86 7.20
N GLN A 26 -1.64 17.16 7.19
CA GLN A 26 -0.27 17.65 7.04
C GLN A 26 0.66 17.18 8.18
N LEU A 27 0.14 17.04 9.41
CA LEU A 27 0.92 16.52 10.54
C LEU A 27 1.24 15.04 10.34
N THR A 28 0.29 14.30 9.78
CA THR A 28 0.45 12.89 9.47
C THR A 28 1.49 12.72 8.36
N ASP A 29 1.39 13.52 7.29
CA ASP A 29 2.36 13.52 6.19
C ASP A 29 3.78 13.83 6.67
N LEU A 30 3.95 14.81 7.59
CA LEU A 30 5.25 15.13 8.18
C LEU A 30 5.88 13.90 8.84
N VAL A 31 5.12 13.19 9.68
CA VAL A 31 5.63 11.97 10.34
C VAL A 31 5.93 10.87 9.30
N TYR A 32 5.11 10.72 8.26
CA TYR A 32 5.36 9.75 7.17
C TYR A 32 6.55 10.09 6.27
N THR A 33 6.98 11.36 6.22
CA THR A 33 8.21 11.74 5.52
C THR A 33 9.49 11.38 6.28
N LEU A 34 9.39 11.08 7.57
CA LEU A 34 10.53 10.62 8.38
C LEU A 34 11.02 9.26 7.87
N GLY A 35 12.33 9.11 7.76
CA GLY A 35 12.99 7.93 7.18
C GLY A 35 12.99 7.86 5.65
N ARG A 36 12.09 8.56 4.94
CA ARG A 36 12.12 8.62 3.46
C ARG A 36 13.27 9.49 2.92
N LEU A 37 13.72 10.46 3.70
CA LEU A 37 14.86 11.30 3.33
C LEU A 37 16.17 10.50 3.26
N GLN A 38 16.30 9.43 4.05
CA GLN A 38 17.45 8.52 3.99
C GLN A 38 17.41 7.61 2.75
N GLU A 39 16.21 7.24 2.25
CA GLU A 39 16.06 6.44 1.02
C GLU A 39 16.63 7.16 -0.22
N ARG A 40 16.71 8.50 -0.22
CA ARG A 40 17.33 9.27 -1.33
C ARG A 40 18.85 9.14 -1.39
N VAL A 41 19.51 8.73 -0.31
CA VAL A 41 20.98 8.61 -0.27
C VAL A 41 21.44 7.27 -0.87
N ASP A 42 20.58 6.24 -0.85
CA ASP A 42 20.86 4.90 -1.41
C ASP A 42 20.49 4.76 -2.91
N GLU A 43 20.54 5.85 -3.69
CA GLU A 43 20.40 5.78 -5.18
C GLU A 43 21.57 5.03 -5.85
N SER A 44 22.63 4.69 -5.10
CA SER A 44 23.82 4.00 -5.63
C SER A 44 23.67 2.48 -5.78
N VAL A 45 22.57 1.87 -5.31
CA VAL A 45 22.35 0.42 -5.43
C VAL A 45 21.61 0.13 -6.75
N PRO A 46 22.25 -0.49 -7.76
CA PRO A 46 21.59 -0.80 -9.02
C PRO A 46 20.40 -1.73 -8.77
N SER A 47 19.25 -1.41 -9.39
CA SER A 47 18.06 -2.25 -9.32
C SER A 47 18.38 -3.65 -9.84
N VAL A 48 18.35 -4.64 -8.93
CA VAL A 48 18.55 -6.05 -9.30
C VAL A 48 17.33 -6.47 -10.12
N MET A 49 17.54 -6.92 -11.37
CA MET A 49 16.45 -7.47 -12.18
C MET A 49 16.11 -8.86 -11.68
N GLU A 50 14.82 -9.17 -11.58
CA GLU A 50 14.32 -10.52 -11.27
C GLU A 50 13.55 -11.08 -12.47
N ARG A 51 13.77 -12.37 -12.75
CA ARG A 51 13.08 -13.12 -13.80
C ARG A 51 11.90 -13.83 -13.19
N LEU A 52 10.70 -13.45 -13.61
CA LEU A 52 9.45 -14.02 -13.13
C LEU A 52 8.71 -14.70 -14.28
N PHE A 53 8.17 -15.89 -14.03
CA PHE A 53 7.22 -16.53 -14.94
C PHE A 53 5.81 -16.04 -14.59
N VAL A 54 5.21 -15.28 -15.49
CA VAL A 54 3.85 -14.78 -15.32
C VAL A 54 2.91 -15.41 -16.34
N PRO A 55 1.68 -15.80 -15.96
CA PRO A 55 0.69 -16.28 -16.91
C PRO A 55 0.24 -15.09 -17.76
N ILE A 56 0.42 -15.20 -19.08
CA ILE A 56 -0.07 -14.22 -20.06
C ILE A 56 -1.10 -14.93 -20.93
N ARG A 57 -2.33 -14.39 -20.96
CA ARG A 57 -3.37 -14.85 -21.87
C ARG A 57 -2.94 -14.58 -23.31
N ARG A 58 -2.75 -15.65 -24.09
CA ARG A 58 -2.53 -15.56 -25.53
C ARG A 58 -3.60 -16.36 -26.25
N ALA A 59 -4.16 -15.75 -27.29
CA ALA A 59 -4.97 -16.47 -28.26
C ALA A 59 -4.04 -17.40 -29.04
N GLN A 60 -4.25 -18.71 -28.91
CA GLN A 60 -3.57 -19.72 -29.70
C GLN A 60 -4.57 -20.36 -30.65
N ASP A 61 -4.15 -20.50 -31.90
CA ASP A 61 -4.93 -21.21 -32.90
C ASP A 61 -4.59 -22.69 -32.82
N GLU A 62 -5.50 -23.47 -32.26
CA GLU A 62 -5.40 -24.92 -32.20
C GLU A 62 -6.25 -25.54 -33.31
N TRP A 63 -5.67 -26.47 -34.06
CA TRP A 63 -6.45 -27.37 -34.91
C TRP A 63 -7.09 -28.42 -34.04
N ARG A 64 -8.42 -28.39 -33.92
CA ARG A 64 -9.19 -29.43 -33.22
C ARG A 64 -9.96 -30.25 -34.23
N GLU A 65 -9.82 -31.56 -34.09
CA GLU A 65 -10.65 -32.53 -34.80
C GLU A 65 -12.06 -32.50 -34.19
N VAL A 66 -13.01 -31.94 -34.94
CA VAL A 66 -14.43 -31.89 -34.54
C VAL A 66 -15.20 -32.89 -35.40
N GLN A 67 -16.01 -33.72 -34.77
CA GLN A 67 -16.94 -34.58 -35.51
C GLN A 67 -18.07 -33.72 -36.08
N THR A 68 -18.23 -33.71 -37.39
CA THR A 68 -19.24 -32.93 -38.08
C THR A 68 -20.05 -33.79 -39.04
N GLU A 69 -21.32 -33.46 -39.20
CA GLU A 69 -22.24 -34.12 -40.12
C GLU A 69 -22.02 -33.69 -41.59
N PHE A 70 -21.22 -32.64 -41.79
CA PHE A 70 -20.94 -32.06 -43.10
C PHE A 70 -19.72 -32.68 -43.79
N ALA A 71 -18.79 -33.28 -43.04
CA ALA A 71 -17.55 -33.84 -43.56
C ALA A 71 -17.77 -35.24 -44.18
N PRO A 72 -17.60 -35.42 -45.51
CA PRO A 72 -17.92 -36.68 -46.15
C PRO A 72 -16.74 -37.64 -46.09
N HIS A 73 -16.73 -38.56 -45.12
CA HIS A 73 -15.66 -39.57 -45.03
C HIS A 73 -16.19 -41.01 -44.95
N GLU A 74 -17.34 -41.25 -44.30
CA GLU A 74 -17.92 -42.59 -44.20
C GLU A 74 -19.45 -42.57 -44.09
N VAL A 75 -20.12 -43.44 -44.86
CA VAL A 75 -21.57 -43.64 -44.76
C VAL A 75 -21.86 -44.51 -43.54
N HIS A 76 -22.38 -43.90 -42.47
CA HIS A 76 -22.67 -44.58 -41.22
C HIS A 76 -24.11 -45.15 -41.18
N GLY A 77 -25.01 -44.72 -42.07
CA GLY A 77 -26.36 -45.27 -42.11
C GLY A 77 -27.33 -44.49 -42.98
N LEU A 78 -28.61 -44.55 -42.62
CA LEU A 78 -29.69 -43.80 -43.27
C LEU A 78 -30.31 -42.83 -42.27
N THR A 79 -30.73 -41.67 -42.77
CA THR A 79 -31.48 -40.67 -42.01
C THR A 79 -32.56 -40.04 -42.88
N LEU A 80 -33.56 -39.44 -42.25
CA LEU A 80 -34.52 -38.60 -42.95
C LEU A 80 -33.97 -37.18 -43.05
N SER A 81 -34.03 -36.59 -44.25
CA SER A 81 -33.59 -35.23 -44.53
C SER A 81 -34.28 -34.70 -45.80
N ASP A 82 -33.98 -33.47 -46.21
CA ASP A 82 -34.35 -32.87 -47.50
C ASP A 82 -33.16 -32.72 -48.46
N ASP A 83 -31.96 -33.19 -48.06
CA ASP A 83 -30.73 -33.14 -48.87
C ASP A 83 -30.79 -34.14 -50.05
N ILE A 84 -31.10 -33.61 -51.24
CA ILE A 84 -31.15 -34.38 -52.49
C ILE A 84 -29.78 -34.99 -52.82
N SER A 85 -28.68 -34.33 -52.48
CA SER A 85 -27.33 -34.79 -52.81
C SER A 85 -26.99 -36.11 -52.12
N ARG A 86 -27.66 -36.43 -51.01
CA ARG A 86 -27.47 -37.67 -50.23
C ARG A 86 -28.65 -38.63 -50.32
N MET A 87 -29.66 -38.32 -51.12
CA MET A 87 -30.87 -39.13 -51.25
C MET A 87 -30.58 -40.52 -51.79
N ILE A 88 -31.23 -41.54 -51.24
CA ILE A 88 -31.06 -42.91 -51.72
C ILE A 88 -31.69 -43.09 -53.12
N PRO A 89 -31.18 -44.02 -53.95
CA PRO A 89 -31.73 -44.27 -55.28
C PRO A 89 -33.21 -44.67 -55.29
N ALA A 90 -33.71 -45.32 -54.23
CA ALA A 90 -35.12 -45.71 -54.12
C ALA A 90 -36.07 -44.51 -54.05
N GLU A 91 -35.69 -43.44 -53.34
CA GLU A 91 -36.46 -42.19 -53.33
C GLU A 91 -36.34 -41.46 -54.68
N ALA A 92 -35.17 -41.51 -55.33
CA ALA A 92 -34.98 -40.93 -56.68
C ALA A 92 -35.91 -41.58 -57.73
N ALA A 93 -36.19 -42.87 -57.63
CA ALA A 93 -37.09 -43.57 -58.54
C ALA A 93 -38.53 -43.02 -58.48
N THR A 94 -38.97 -42.51 -57.32
CA THR A 94 -40.33 -41.95 -57.16
C THR A 94 -40.50 -40.63 -57.91
N LEU A 95 -39.42 -39.84 -58.04
CA LEU A 95 -39.41 -38.58 -58.79
C LEU A 95 -39.68 -38.78 -60.28
N GLY A 96 -39.23 -39.91 -60.85
CA GLY A 96 -39.44 -40.25 -62.27
C GLY A 96 -40.87 -40.71 -62.62
N HIS A 97 -41.71 -40.99 -61.62
CA HIS A 97 -43.05 -41.52 -61.84
C HIS A 97 -44.11 -40.39 -61.91
N PRO A 98 -45.05 -40.40 -62.87
CA PRO A 98 -46.00 -39.30 -63.11
C PRO A 98 -46.88 -38.95 -61.90
N VAL A 99 -47.18 -39.92 -61.04
CA VAL A 99 -48.02 -39.73 -59.83
C VAL A 99 -47.18 -39.66 -58.55
N LEU A 100 -46.09 -40.44 -58.44
CA LEU A 100 -45.35 -40.53 -57.16
C LEU A 100 -44.42 -39.33 -56.94
N LYS A 101 -44.12 -38.56 -58.00
CA LYS A 101 -43.41 -37.28 -57.87
C LYS A 101 -44.08 -36.32 -56.88
N TYR A 102 -45.41 -36.34 -56.76
CA TYR A 102 -46.13 -35.50 -55.79
C TYR A 102 -45.87 -35.96 -54.36
N LEU A 103 -45.81 -37.27 -54.11
CA LEU A 103 -45.43 -37.84 -52.81
C LEU A 103 -43.97 -37.51 -52.47
N TRP A 104 -43.07 -37.56 -53.46
CA TRP A 104 -41.69 -37.16 -53.29
C TRP A 104 -41.56 -35.68 -52.88
N HIS A 105 -42.27 -34.79 -53.57
CA HIS A 105 -42.29 -33.36 -53.22
C HIS A 105 -42.86 -33.13 -51.81
N ALA A 106 -43.92 -33.84 -51.43
CA ALA A 106 -44.47 -33.77 -50.08
C ALA A 106 -43.44 -34.21 -49.02
N ARG A 107 -42.80 -35.36 -49.21
CA ARG A 107 -41.75 -35.86 -48.31
C ARG A 107 -40.57 -34.91 -48.21
N ARG A 108 -40.16 -34.27 -49.31
CA ARG A 108 -39.08 -33.29 -49.30
C ARG A 108 -39.43 -32.08 -48.43
N ILE A 109 -40.65 -31.54 -48.58
CA ILE A 109 -41.12 -30.41 -47.78
C ILE A 109 -41.18 -30.78 -46.29
N GLU A 110 -41.50 -32.03 -45.98
CA GLU A 110 -41.54 -32.56 -44.61
C GLU A 110 -40.16 -32.97 -44.06
N HIS A 111 -39.06 -32.76 -44.80
CA HIS A 111 -37.72 -33.27 -44.45
C HIS A 111 -37.69 -34.79 -44.19
N ALA A 112 -38.54 -35.53 -44.91
CA ALA A 112 -38.80 -36.96 -44.74
C ALA A 112 -38.29 -37.81 -45.92
N LEU A 113 -37.31 -37.33 -46.71
CA LEU A 113 -36.65 -38.16 -47.71
C LEU A 113 -35.58 -39.03 -47.05
N LEU A 114 -35.52 -40.30 -47.46
CA LEU A 114 -34.48 -41.20 -46.99
C LEU A 114 -33.14 -40.86 -47.67
N THR A 115 -32.14 -40.51 -46.86
CA THR A 115 -30.81 -40.05 -47.29
C THR A 115 -29.72 -40.83 -46.57
N TYR A 116 -28.52 -40.89 -47.15
CA TYR A 116 -27.34 -41.46 -46.50
C TYR A 116 -26.85 -40.53 -45.39
N ARG A 117 -26.77 -41.05 -44.16
CA ARG A 117 -26.13 -40.37 -43.03
C ARG A 117 -24.62 -40.54 -43.13
N VAL A 118 -23.92 -39.42 -43.16
CA VAL A 118 -22.46 -39.38 -43.25
C VAL A 118 -21.92 -38.74 -41.98
N GLN A 119 -20.87 -39.30 -41.40
CA GLN A 119 -20.18 -38.73 -40.24
C GLN A 119 -18.70 -38.64 -40.59
N GLY A 120 -18.09 -37.50 -40.29
CA GLY A 120 -16.67 -37.30 -40.56
C GLY A 120 -16.02 -36.43 -39.51
N VAL A 121 -14.69 -36.53 -39.44
CA VAL A 121 -13.87 -35.64 -38.61
C VAL A 121 -13.35 -34.53 -39.51
N MET A 122 -13.53 -33.27 -39.09
CA MET A 122 -12.97 -32.11 -39.78
C MET A 122 -12.08 -31.35 -38.81
N ALA A 123 -10.89 -30.97 -39.28
CA ALA A 123 -10.00 -30.12 -38.51
C ALA A 123 -10.52 -28.68 -38.59
N GLU A 124 -11.00 -28.15 -37.47
CA GLU A 124 -11.43 -26.76 -37.35
C GLU A 124 -10.38 -25.96 -36.57
N ARG A 125 -10.09 -24.74 -37.01
CA ARG A 125 -9.19 -23.82 -36.32
C ARG A 125 -9.97 -23.11 -35.24
N VAL A 126 -9.75 -23.50 -33.98
CA VAL A 126 -10.40 -22.89 -32.82
C VAL A 126 -9.40 -21.97 -32.13
N SER A 127 -9.73 -20.68 -32.04
CA SER A 127 -8.97 -19.73 -31.25
C SER A 127 -9.29 -19.96 -29.76
N SER A 128 -8.35 -20.57 -29.03
CA SER A 128 -8.48 -20.75 -27.58
C SER A 128 -7.57 -19.78 -26.85
N GLU A 129 -8.11 -19.10 -25.84
CA GLU A 129 -7.31 -18.30 -24.91
C GLU A 129 -6.70 -19.24 -23.88
N SER A 130 -5.37 -19.35 -23.89
CA SER A 130 -4.63 -20.13 -22.89
C SER A 130 -3.63 -19.25 -22.16
N ASP A 131 -3.47 -19.51 -20.85
CA ASP A 131 -2.46 -18.86 -20.04
C ASP A 131 -1.09 -19.48 -20.34
N VAL A 132 -0.23 -18.73 -21.03
CA VAL A 132 1.14 -19.14 -21.32
C VAL A 132 2.07 -18.51 -20.30
N MET A 133 2.81 -19.35 -19.57
CA MET A 133 3.86 -18.88 -18.68
C MET A 133 4.97 -18.23 -19.50
N THR A 134 5.08 -16.91 -19.38
CA THR A 134 6.10 -16.11 -20.09
C THR A 134 7.09 -15.56 -19.08
N GLU A 135 8.38 -15.72 -19.38
CA GLU A 135 9.45 -15.10 -18.61
C GLU A 135 9.48 -13.60 -18.87
N VAL A 136 9.32 -12.81 -17.82
CA VAL A 136 9.39 -11.34 -17.88
C VAL A 136 10.42 -10.87 -16.87
N GLU A 137 11.36 -10.05 -17.32
CA GLU A 137 12.30 -9.35 -16.44
C GLU A 137 11.61 -8.12 -15.84
N ARG A 138 11.60 -8.02 -14.51
CA ARG A 138 11.08 -6.85 -13.79
C ARG A 138 12.11 -6.35 -12.79
N PRO A 139 12.19 -5.03 -12.55
CA PRO A 139 12.99 -4.51 -11.45
C PRO A 139 12.50 -5.11 -10.13
N LYS A 140 13.40 -5.78 -9.40
CA LYS A 140 13.09 -6.24 -8.05
C LYS A 140 12.80 -5.00 -7.21
N PRO A 141 11.66 -4.94 -6.49
CA PRO A 141 11.46 -3.91 -5.49
C PRO A 141 12.65 -3.99 -4.54
N GLN A 142 13.45 -2.92 -4.47
CA GLN A 142 14.47 -2.83 -3.43
C GLN A 142 13.77 -3.07 -2.10
N ALA A 143 14.26 -4.02 -1.30
CA ALA A 143 13.80 -4.15 0.06
C ALA A 143 13.96 -2.76 0.68
N LYS A 144 12.85 -2.17 1.15
CA LYS A 144 12.90 -0.87 1.83
C LYS A 144 14.04 -0.96 2.82
N ALA A 145 15.06 -0.11 2.68
CA ALA A 145 16.16 -0.05 3.63
C ALA A 145 15.54 -0.03 5.03
N GLU A 146 16.07 -0.86 5.94
CA GLU A 146 15.55 -0.91 7.31
C GLU A 146 15.60 0.51 7.88
N ARG A 147 14.42 1.10 8.07
CA ARG A 147 14.32 2.49 8.52
C ARG A 147 14.80 2.55 9.96
N GLY A 148 15.72 3.46 10.26
CA GLY A 148 16.28 3.61 11.61
C GLY A 148 15.21 3.93 12.66
N PRO A 149 15.45 3.77 13.95
CA PRO A 149 14.44 4.06 14.98
C PRO A 149 14.07 5.56 15.03
N ILE A 150 13.04 5.91 15.81
CA ILE A 150 12.55 7.29 15.96
C ILE A 150 12.83 7.77 17.38
N ILE A 151 13.41 8.96 17.51
CA ILE A 151 13.62 9.65 18.79
C ILE A 151 12.84 10.96 18.76
N VAL A 152 11.89 11.12 19.67
CA VAL A 152 11.08 12.32 19.82
C VAL A 152 11.60 13.13 21.00
N CYS A 153 12.05 14.35 20.75
CA CYS A 153 12.35 15.36 21.76
C CYS A 153 11.18 16.33 21.82
N LEU A 154 10.50 16.37 22.96
CA LEU A 154 9.25 17.09 23.14
C LEU A 154 9.40 18.16 24.22
N ASP A 155 9.11 19.39 23.82
CA ASP A 155 9.04 20.53 24.71
C ASP A 155 7.73 20.51 25.52
N THR A 156 7.88 20.53 26.84
CA THR A 156 6.78 20.57 27.82
C THR A 156 6.80 21.84 28.67
N SER A 157 7.46 22.89 28.17
CA SER A 157 7.48 24.22 28.78
C SER A 157 6.09 24.86 28.86
N GLY A 158 5.98 25.92 29.67
CA GLY A 158 4.72 26.63 29.87
C GLY A 158 4.15 27.30 28.61
N SER A 159 4.99 27.70 27.65
CA SER A 159 4.54 28.33 26.39
C SER A 159 3.82 27.34 25.48
N MET A 160 4.08 26.04 25.65
CA MET A 160 3.40 24.97 24.94
C MET A 160 1.98 24.70 25.45
N GLN A 161 1.50 25.35 26.51
CA GLN A 161 0.16 25.09 27.06
C GLN A 161 -0.98 25.36 26.07
N GLY A 162 -2.00 24.51 26.10
CA GLY A 162 -3.22 24.68 25.31
C GLY A 162 -3.15 23.99 23.94
N ALA A 163 -3.26 24.77 22.86
CA ALA A 163 -3.27 24.20 21.50
C ALA A 163 -1.93 23.54 21.10
N PRO A 164 -0.75 24.13 21.39
CA PRO A 164 0.53 23.50 21.08
C PRO A 164 0.73 22.17 21.80
N GLU A 165 0.30 22.05 23.07
CA GLU A 165 0.34 20.82 23.87
C GLU A 165 -0.43 19.69 23.18
N LEU A 166 -1.66 19.98 22.73
CA LEU A 166 -2.48 19.00 22.01
C LEU A 166 -1.81 18.55 20.71
N ILE A 167 -1.27 19.48 19.94
CA ILE A 167 -0.56 19.16 18.68
C ILE A 167 0.69 18.33 18.98
N ALA A 168 1.45 18.68 20.01
CA ALA A 168 2.69 18.01 20.36
C ALA A 168 2.45 16.56 20.83
N LYS A 169 1.41 16.35 21.66
CA LYS A 169 0.94 15.00 22.04
C LYS A 169 0.43 14.21 20.84
N ALA A 170 -0.30 14.85 19.91
CA ALA A 170 -0.80 14.21 18.70
C ALA A 170 0.35 13.75 17.79
N VAL A 171 1.36 14.60 17.58
CA VAL A 171 2.56 14.26 16.79
C VAL A 171 3.33 13.10 17.43
N THR A 172 3.48 13.10 18.75
CA THR A 172 4.14 12.00 19.48
C THR A 172 3.37 10.68 19.32
N LEU A 173 2.04 10.72 19.44
CA LEU A 173 1.19 9.55 19.24
C LEU A 173 1.26 9.03 17.80
N GLU A 174 1.29 9.93 16.82
CA GLU A 174 1.44 9.56 15.41
C GLU A 174 2.81 8.95 15.12
N ALA A 175 3.89 9.52 15.68
CA ALA A 175 5.23 8.98 15.58
C ALA A 175 5.31 7.55 16.15
N LEU A 176 4.67 7.29 17.29
CA LEU A 176 4.55 5.94 17.84
C LEU A 176 3.77 5.00 16.93
N ARG A 177 2.66 5.47 16.34
CA ARG A 177 1.84 4.67 15.42
C ARG A 177 2.64 4.27 14.17
N VAL A 178 3.34 5.22 13.56
CA VAL A 178 4.21 5.00 12.41
C VAL A 178 5.37 4.09 12.77
N ALA A 179 6.06 4.34 13.88
CA ALA A 179 7.14 3.48 14.36
C ALA A 179 6.66 2.04 14.55
N HIS A 180 5.49 1.83 15.15
CA HIS A 180 4.94 0.50 15.33
C HIS A 180 4.57 -0.19 14.01
N ALA A 181 3.90 0.52 13.09
CA ALA A 181 3.53 -0.01 11.78
C ALA A 181 4.76 -0.41 10.94
N GLU A 182 5.86 0.34 11.08
CA GLU A 182 7.12 0.12 10.39
C GLU A 182 8.09 -0.79 11.17
N LYS A 183 7.70 -1.29 12.35
CA LYS A 183 8.52 -2.11 13.26
C LYS A 183 9.84 -1.44 13.70
N ARG A 184 9.81 -0.13 13.87
CA ARG A 184 10.91 0.73 14.34
C ARG A 184 10.79 0.94 15.84
N ALA A 185 11.91 1.03 16.56
CA ALA A 185 11.87 1.45 17.96
C ALA A 185 11.52 2.95 18.05
N CYS A 186 10.84 3.35 19.12
CA CYS A 186 10.44 4.74 19.35
C CYS A 186 10.83 5.15 20.77
N TYR A 187 11.48 6.31 20.92
CA TYR A 187 11.88 6.87 22.20
C TYR A 187 11.35 8.28 22.35
N LEU A 188 11.00 8.67 23.57
CA LEU A 188 10.54 10.00 23.92
C LEU A 188 11.45 10.60 25.00
N TYR A 189 11.97 11.78 24.72
CA TYR A 189 12.55 12.71 25.67
C TYR A 189 11.56 13.86 25.86
N SER A 190 10.89 13.94 27.00
CA SER A 190 10.08 15.12 27.34
C SER A 190 10.87 16.00 28.29
N PHE A 191 10.96 17.30 28.00
CA PHE A 191 11.76 18.23 28.77
C PHE A 191 10.99 19.51 29.11
N SER A 192 11.27 20.09 30.27
CA SER A 192 10.78 21.42 30.64
C SER A 192 11.99 22.32 30.91
N GLY A 193 12.41 22.50 32.16
CA GLY A 193 13.56 23.31 32.56
C GLY A 193 14.87 22.53 32.69
N PRO A 194 15.94 23.22 33.13
CA PRO A 194 17.27 22.63 33.29
C PRO A 194 17.26 21.40 34.21
N GLY A 195 17.69 20.26 33.67
CA GLY A 195 17.74 18.98 34.39
C GLY A 195 16.41 18.22 34.50
N ASP A 196 15.30 18.82 34.05
CA ASP A 196 13.99 18.17 34.02
C ASP A 196 13.76 17.51 32.65
N VAL A 197 14.36 16.33 32.48
CA VAL A 197 14.22 15.50 31.27
C VAL A 197 13.73 14.12 31.67
N ALA A 198 12.48 13.82 31.29
CA ALA A 198 11.90 12.50 31.41
C ALA A 198 12.15 11.68 30.14
N GLU A 199 12.48 10.41 30.35
CA GLU A 199 12.83 9.47 29.28
C GLU A 199 11.84 8.31 29.25
N LEU A 200 11.30 8.01 28.08
CA LEU A 200 10.33 6.94 27.92
C LEU A 200 10.54 6.20 26.61
N GLU A 201 10.80 4.89 26.72
CA GLU A 201 10.76 4.03 25.54
C GLU A 201 9.30 3.69 25.19
N LEU A 202 8.86 4.15 24.02
CA LEU A 202 7.48 4.00 23.58
C LEU A 202 7.32 2.64 22.87
N LYS A 203 6.78 1.67 23.61
CA LYS A 203 6.43 0.33 23.11
C LYS A 203 4.95 0.06 23.33
N LEU A 204 4.29 -0.62 22.38
CA LEU A 204 2.94 -1.18 22.56
C LEU A 204 2.93 -2.44 23.46
N SER A 205 3.68 -2.37 24.56
CA SER A 205 3.65 -3.34 25.67
C SER A 205 2.84 -2.73 26.82
N GLU A 206 2.44 -3.55 27.79
CA GLU A 206 1.67 -3.06 28.94
C GLU A 206 2.39 -1.92 29.70
N ALA A 207 3.70 -2.07 29.92
CA ALA A 207 4.53 -1.06 30.59
C ALA A 207 4.72 0.20 29.74
N GLY A 208 4.99 0.06 28.43
CA GLY A 208 5.17 1.20 27.52
C GLY A 208 3.88 2.00 27.33
N LEU A 209 2.73 1.31 27.25
CA LEU A 209 1.43 1.96 27.17
C LEU A 209 1.08 2.69 28.47
N ALA A 210 1.40 2.11 29.63
CA ALA A 210 1.22 2.80 30.91
C ALA A 210 2.04 4.10 30.98
N GLY A 211 3.30 4.05 30.54
CA GLY A 211 4.15 5.23 30.44
C GLY A 211 3.59 6.30 29.50
N LEU A 212 3.10 5.89 28.32
CA LEU A 212 2.46 6.80 27.37
C LEU A 212 1.20 7.46 27.97
N LEU A 213 0.33 6.67 28.61
CA LEU A 213 -0.90 7.17 29.21
C LEU A 213 -0.64 8.12 30.38
N ASN A 214 0.43 7.90 31.14
CA ASN A 214 0.89 8.82 32.17
C ASN A 214 1.36 10.14 31.55
N PHE A 215 2.22 10.06 30.53
CA PHE A 215 2.70 11.23 29.79
C PHE A 215 1.55 12.04 29.17
N LEU A 216 0.59 11.38 28.52
CA LEU A 216 -0.56 12.06 27.91
C LEU A 216 -1.45 12.76 28.95
N ALA A 217 -1.48 12.26 30.19
CA ALA A 217 -2.23 12.85 31.30
C ALA A 217 -1.50 14.03 31.98
N CYS A 218 -0.20 14.21 31.75
CA CYS A 218 0.55 15.35 32.28
C CYS A 218 0.21 16.64 31.53
N SER A 219 0.17 17.77 32.24
CA SER A 219 0.09 19.11 31.63
C SER A 219 1.48 19.72 31.50
N PHE A 220 1.68 20.58 30.49
CA PHE A 220 2.99 21.16 30.20
C PHE A 220 3.20 22.40 31.07
N GLN A 221 4.21 22.37 31.94
CA GLN A 221 4.51 23.44 32.90
C GLN A 221 6.02 23.48 33.09
N GLY A 222 6.63 24.66 33.03
CA GLY A 222 8.05 24.83 33.31
C GLY A 222 8.76 25.85 32.41
N GLY A 223 10.09 25.91 32.54
CA GLY A 223 10.96 26.64 31.61
C GLY A 223 11.29 25.81 30.36
N THR A 224 12.34 26.18 29.64
CA THR A 224 12.77 25.49 28.40
C THR A 224 14.28 25.28 28.40
N ASP A 225 14.73 24.02 28.35
CA ASP A 225 16.12 23.64 28.07
C ASP A 225 16.19 22.56 26.99
N VAL A 226 16.50 22.98 25.76
CA VAL A 226 16.59 22.09 24.59
C VAL A 226 17.98 21.45 24.46
N ALA A 227 19.01 21.98 25.12
CA ALA A 227 20.38 21.53 24.93
C ALA A 227 20.64 20.16 25.57
N GLU A 228 20.07 19.91 26.75
CA GLU A 228 20.17 18.62 27.44
C GLU A 228 19.50 17.44 26.68
N PRO A 229 18.21 17.51 26.28
CA PRO A 229 17.55 16.40 25.57
C PRO A 229 18.21 16.10 24.22
N LEU A 230 18.69 17.11 23.48
CA LEU A 230 19.42 16.89 22.23
C LEU A 230 20.78 16.21 22.46
N ARG A 231 21.53 16.61 23.49
CA ARG A 231 22.79 15.93 23.87
C ARG A 231 22.55 14.46 24.21
N ARG A 232 21.48 14.15 24.94
CA ARG A 232 21.10 12.77 25.25
C ARG A 232 20.67 11.99 24.01
N ALA A 233 19.87 12.58 23.13
CA ALA A 233 19.42 11.96 21.90
C ALA A 233 20.61 11.59 20.99
N VAL A 234 21.55 12.51 20.78
CA VAL A 234 22.76 12.25 19.98
C VAL A 234 23.69 11.26 20.65
N LYS A 235 23.85 11.32 21.98
CA LYS A 235 24.61 10.28 22.71
C LYS A 235 23.99 8.90 22.47
N ARG A 236 22.66 8.81 22.45
CA ARG A 236 21.96 7.55 22.18
C ARG A 236 22.19 7.02 20.77
N LEU A 237 22.44 7.88 19.77
CA LEU A 237 22.83 7.44 18.42
C LEU A 237 24.12 6.61 18.39
N GLN A 238 24.96 6.69 19.42
CA GLN A 238 26.18 5.87 19.55
C GLN A 238 25.86 4.40 19.86
N ASP A 239 24.68 4.11 20.40
CA ASP A 239 24.24 2.75 20.66
C ASP A 239 23.85 2.05 19.35
N ALA A 240 24.28 0.79 19.17
CA ALA A 240 24.00 0.02 17.95
C ALA A 240 22.51 -0.09 17.62
N ALA A 241 21.64 -0.16 18.64
CA ALA A 241 20.19 -0.24 18.48
C ALA A 241 19.55 1.07 17.98
N TRP A 242 20.25 2.20 18.07
CA TRP A 242 19.76 3.54 17.74
C TRP A 242 20.54 4.20 16.59
N GLN A 243 21.34 3.42 15.86
CA GLN A 243 22.02 3.92 14.67
C GLN A 243 21.03 4.37 13.61
N ARG A 244 21.36 5.45 12.90
CA ARG A 244 20.52 6.07 11.85
C ARG A 244 19.13 6.52 12.34
N ALA A 245 18.94 6.74 13.65
CA ALA A 245 17.65 7.17 14.17
C ALA A 245 17.26 8.56 13.64
N ASP A 246 15.97 8.73 13.34
CA ASP A 246 15.40 10.03 13.04
C ASP A 246 15.10 10.76 14.35
N ILE A 247 15.68 11.95 14.54
CA ILE A 247 15.40 12.81 15.70
C ILE A 247 14.36 13.85 15.29
N ILE A 248 13.23 13.88 16.01
CA ILE A 248 12.17 14.88 15.85
C ILE A 248 12.21 15.80 17.07
N LEU A 249 12.32 17.11 16.86
CA LEU A 249 12.11 18.11 17.91
C LEU A 249 10.73 18.75 17.73
N VAL A 250 9.91 18.72 18.79
CA VAL A 250 8.57 19.31 18.81
C VAL A 250 8.55 20.41 19.86
N SER A 251 8.45 21.66 19.41
CA SER A 251 8.43 22.87 20.25
C SER A 251 7.76 24.01 19.46
N ASP A 252 7.36 25.08 20.15
CA ASP A 252 6.89 26.34 19.59
C ASP A 252 8.04 27.23 19.08
N GLY A 253 9.29 26.86 19.38
CA GLY A 253 10.48 27.57 18.95
C GLY A 253 10.88 28.74 19.86
N GLU A 254 10.22 28.92 21.02
CA GLU A 254 10.50 30.01 21.94
C GLU A 254 11.63 29.66 22.93
N PHE A 255 12.81 29.35 22.40
CA PHE A 255 13.98 29.04 23.23
C PHE A 255 15.29 29.60 22.66
N PRO A 256 16.24 30.00 23.53
CA PRO A 256 17.57 30.40 23.10
C PRO A 256 18.34 29.16 22.61
N VAL A 257 18.85 29.21 21.38
CA VAL A 257 19.74 28.18 20.84
C VAL A 257 21.19 28.61 21.07
N SER A 258 21.92 27.85 21.88
CA SER A 258 23.33 28.12 22.12
C SER A 258 24.19 27.76 20.88
N PRO A 259 25.30 28.47 20.60
CA PRO A 259 26.24 28.10 19.55
C PRO A 259 26.81 26.69 19.73
N GLU A 260 26.94 26.21 20.98
CA GLU A 260 27.34 24.84 21.28
C GLU A 260 26.31 23.83 20.77
N THR A 261 25.01 24.10 20.95
CA THR A 261 23.94 23.24 20.43
C THR A 261 23.95 23.17 18.90
N ILE A 262 24.22 24.29 18.22
CA ILE A 262 24.28 24.35 16.75
C ILE A 262 25.47 23.54 16.23
N SER A 263 26.65 23.72 16.81
CA SER A 263 27.85 22.98 16.41
C SER A 263 27.70 21.47 16.68
N PHE A 264 27.04 21.11 17.78
CA PHE A 264 26.72 19.73 18.12
C PHE A 264 25.72 19.08 17.14
N LEU A 265 24.68 19.81 16.71
CA LEU A 265 23.74 19.35 15.68
C LEU A 265 24.40 19.22 14.30
N ALA A 266 25.33 20.12 13.96
CA ALA A 266 26.09 20.05 12.73
C ALA A 266 27.06 18.85 12.72
N ALA A 267 27.65 18.50 13.87
CA ALA A 267 28.51 17.33 14.00
C ALA A 267 27.74 16.00 13.94
N GLY A 268 26.45 15.99 14.28
CA GLY A 268 25.59 14.81 14.30
C GLY A 268 24.67 14.63 13.08
N SER A 269 24.64 15.59 12.13
CA SER A 269 23.78 15.51 10.94
C SER A 269 24.61 15.48 9.66
N GLU A 270 24.49 14.40 8.88
CA GLU A 270 25.12 14.32 7.55
C GLU A 270 24.40 15.20 6.50
N THR A 271 23.19 15.67 6.79
CA THR A 271 22.39 16.51 5.90
C THR A 271 21.53 17.51 6.69
N THR A 272 22.03 18.72 6.93
CA THR A 272 21.20 19.83 7.40
C THR A 272 20.72 20.64 6.19
N THR A 273 19.40 20.69 5.96
CA THR A 273 18.79 21.81 5.20
C THR A 273 19.00 23.08 6.02
N SER A 274 19.54 24.13 5.40
CA SER A 274 20.09 25.28 6.13
C SER A 274 19.10 25.92 7.12
N PRO A 275 19.56 26.44 8.28
CA PRO A 275 18.70 27.10 9.29
C PRO A 275 17.89 28.29 8.75
N GLN A 276 18.26 28.84 7.58
CA GLN A 276 17.60 29.99 6.98
C GLN A 276 16.25 29.64 6.33
N SER A 277 16.01 28.38 5.95
CA SER A 277 14.72 27.98 5.35
C SER A 277 13.58 27.92 6.38
N TRP A 278 13.91 27.69 7.65
CA TRP A 278 12.95 27.66 8.77
C TRP A 278 12.30 29.03 9.04
N PHE A 279 13.06 30.12 8.90
CA PHE A 279 12.55 31.47 9.14
C PHE A 279 11.67 32.00 8.00
N ALA A 280 11.90 31.54 6.77
CA ALA A 280 11.14 31.98 5.60
C ALA A 280 9.69 31.45 5.59
N ASP A 281 9.46 30.22 6.06
CA ASP A 281 8.12 29.61 6.10
C ASP A 281 7.19 30.24 7.16
N ARG A 282 7.76 30.89 8.19
CA ARG A 282 7.01 31.64 9.21
C ARG A 282 6.17 32.77 8.61
N GLN A 283 6.69 33.46 7.59
CA GLN A 283 5.96 34.53 6.89
C GLN A 283 4.85 33.98 5.97
N ARG A 284 4.99 32.75 5.47
CA ARG A 284 3.97 32.10 4.63
C ARG A 284 2.80 31.56 5.44
N PHE A 285 3.07 31.04 6.64
CA PHE A 285 2.03 30.52 7.53
C PHE A 285 1.21 31.64 8.19
N GLN A 286 1.85 32.75 8.61
CA GLN A 286 1.13 33.90 9.16
C GLN A 286 0.18 34.56 8.14
N ARG A 287 0.58 34.71 6.87
CA ARG A 287 -0.28 35.33 5.84
C ARG A 287 -1.52 34.52 5.46
N ARG A 288 -1.57 33.21 5.74
CA ARG A 288 -2.71 32.36 5.39
C ARG A 288 -3.80 32.32 6.47
N ASN A 289 -3.47 32.66 7.71
CA ASN A 289 -4.44 32.67 8.82
C ASN A 289 -5.13 34.02 9.06
N GLU A 290 -4.69 35.10 8.41
CA GLU A 290 -5.39 36.40 8.46
C GLU A 290 -6.58 36.48 7.48
N SER A 291 -6.81 35.46 6.65
CA SER A 291 -7.89 35.45 5.64
C SER A 291 -9.15 34.68 6.07
N VAL A 292 -9.16 34.10 7.28
CA VAL A 292 -10.30 33.35 7.81
C VAL A 292 -10.54 33.77 9.26
N VAL A 293 -11.04 34.99 9.43
CA VAL A 293 -11.85 35.42 10.57
C VAL A 293 -13.08 36.11 10.01
#